data_AF-A0A8X7N542-F1
#
_entry.id   AF-A0A8X7N542-F1
#
_cell.length_a   1.000
_cell.length_b   1.000
_cell.length_c   1.000
_cell.angle_alpha   90.00
_cell.angle_beta   90.00
_cell.angle_gamma   90.00
#
_symmetry.space_group_name_H-M   'P 1'
#
loop_
_entity.id
_entity.type
_entity.pdbx_description
1 polymer ?
#
loop_
_entity_poly.entity_id
_entity_poly.type
_entity_poly.pdbx_seq_one_letter_code
_entity_poly.pdbx_strand_id
1 'polypeptide(L)'
;MADTIKEIADIPQSFIREGTQFMNRCTKPNKKEYLQICRAVGLGVVVMGFIGYFVKLIHIPLRHIRIIVIHIFPPALSNLHVTADSTHP
;
A
#
# COMPACT_ATOMS: atom_id res chain seq x y z
N MET A 1 -31.27 -22.15 31.02
CA MET A 1 -29.96 -21.81 30.41
C MET A 1 -29.81 -22.35 28.98
N ALA A 2 -30.60 -23.34 28.54
CA ALA A 2 -30.61 -23.78 27.14
C ALA A 2 -31.46 -22.85 26.24
N ASP A 3 -32.45 -22.17 26.81
CA ASP A 3 -33.38 -21.27 26.10
C ASP A 3 -32.67 -20.02 25.57
N THR A 4 -31.75 -19.44 26.35
CA THR A 4 -30.90 -18.34 25.90
C THR A 4 -30.01 -18.76 24.74
N ILE A 5 -29.36 -19.94 24.81
CA ILE A 5 -28.46 -20.42 23.74
C ILE A 5 -29.20 -20.68 22.42
N LYS A 6 -30.46 -21.13 22.47
CA LYS A 6 -31.31 -21.23 21.29
C LYS A 6 -31.64 -19.85 20.71
N GLU A 7 -32.04 -18.92 21.56
CA GLU A 7 -32.41 -17.56 21.13
C GLU A 7 -31.24 -16.80 20.49
N ILE A 8 -30.02 -16.91 21.03
CA ILE A 8 -28.81 -16.35 20.39
C ILE A 8 -28.34 -17.13 19.15
N ALA A 9 -28.78 -18.38 18.93
CA ALA A 9 -28.47 -19.14 17.72
C ALA A 9 -29.50 -18.89 16.58
N ASP A 10 -30.73 -18.52 16.91
CA ASP A 10 -31.75 -18.14 15.93
C ASP A 10 -31.44 -16.80 15.25
N ILE A 11 -30.78 -15.88 15.96
CA ILE A 11 -30.34 -14.56 15.47
C ILE A 11 -29.36 -14.67 14.28
N PRO A 12 -28.21 -15.37 14.36
CA PRO A 12 -27.31 -15.52 13.21
C PRO A 12 -27.95 -16.31 12.06
N GLN A 13 -28.89 -17.22 12.35
CA GLN A 13 -29.61 -17.97 11.32
C GLN A 13 -30.56 -17.07 10.51
N SER A 14 -31.30 -16.17 11.17
CA SER A 14 -32.13 -15.18 10.48
C SER A 14 -31.27 -14.18 9.70
N PHE A 15 -30.13 -13.73 10.24
CA PHE A 15 -29.19 -12.85 9.53
C PHE A 15 -28.60 -13.48 8.25
N ILE A 16 -28.21 -14.76 8.28
CA ILE A 16 -27.72 -15.47 7.08
C ILE A 16 -28.84 -15.55 6.05
N ARG A 17 -30.07 -15.87 6.47
CA ARG A 17 -31.23 -15.98 5.59
C ARG A 17 -31.57 -14.63 4.94
N GLU A 18 -31.56 -13.54 5.70
CA GLU A 18 -31.75 -12.17 5.19
C GLU A 18 -30.61 -11.74 4.27
N GLY A 19 -29.36 -12.04 4.64
CA GLY A 19 -28.17 -11.76 3.82
C GLY A 19 -28.19 -12.50 2.48
N THR A 20 -28.68 -13.75 2.47
CA THR A 20 -28.84 -14.53 1.24
C THR A 20 -29.94 -13.94 0.36
N GLN A 21 -31.04 -13.48 0.95
CA GLN A 21 -32.14 -12.83 0.24
C GLN A 21 -31.70 -11.49 -0.36
N PHE A 22 -30.88 -10.72 0.37
CA PHE A 22 -30.25 -9.50 -0.11
C PHE A 22 -29.29 -9.77 -1.27
N MET A 23 -28.38 -10.74 -1.12
CA MET A 23 -27.43 -11.14 -2.18
C MET A 23 -28.15 -11.57 -3.47
N ASN A 24 -29.34 -12.18 -3.34
CA ASN A 24 -30.14 -12.58 -4.49
C ASN A 24 -30.91 -11.41 -5.14
N ARG A 25 -31.09 -10.29 -4.43
CA ARG A 25 -31.63 -9.03 -4.97
C ARG A 25 -30.56 -8.18 -5.66
N CYS A 26 -29.28 -8.40 -5.36
CA CYS A 26 -28.19 -7.68 -6.00
C CYS A 26 -28.08 -8.04 -7.49
N THR A 27 -27.88 -7.04 -8.35
CA THR A 27 -27.54 -7.24 -9.76
C THR A 27 -26.17 -7.87 -9.86
N LYS A 28 -26.11 -9.15 -10.27
CA LYS A 28 -24.83 -9.84 -10.51
C LYS A 28 -24.21 -9.31 -11.80
N PRO A 29 -22.94 -8.87 -11.79
CA PRO A 29 -22.29 -8.36 -12.98
C PRO A 29 -22.22 -9.44 -14.05
N ASN A 30 -22.47 -9.07 -15.29
CA ASN A 30 -22.37 -10.00 -16.41
C ASN A 30 -20.89 -10.34 -16.68
N LYS A 31 -20.62 -11.47 -17.35
CA LYS A 31 -19.26 -11.92 -17.70
C LYS A 31 -18.45 -10.83 -18.44
N LYS A 32 -19.12 -10.02 -19.25
CA LYS A 32 -18.50 -8.93 -20.03
C LYS A 32 -18.04 -7.78 -19.14
N GLU A 33 -18.90 -7.34 -18.22
CA GLU A 33 -18.63 -6.26 -17.27
C GLU A 33 -17.55 -6.68 -16.26
N TYR A 34 -17.64 -7.92 -15.77
CA TYR A 34 -16.63 -8.48 -14.87
C TYR A 34 -15.26 -8.48 -15.54
N LEU A 35 -15.17 -8.93 -16.80
CA LEU A 35 -13.91 -8.95 -17.53
C LEU A 35 -13.35 -7.55 -17.79
N GLN A 36 -14.22 -6.56 -18.06
CA GLN A 36 -13.81 -5.16 -18.23
C GLN A 36 -13.24 -4.59 -16.93
N ILE A 37 -13.90 -4.83 -15.80
CA ILE A 37 -13.43 -4.41 -14.47
C ILE A 37 -12.11 -5.10 -14.12
N CYS A 38 -12.02 -6.43 -14.30
CA CYS A 38 -10.79 -7.18 -14.05
C CYS A 38 -9.62 -6.69 -14.90
N ARG A 39 -9.86 -6.30 -16.16
CA ARG A 39 -8.81 -5.71 -17.02
C ARG A 39 -8.37 -4.35 -16.52
N ALA A 40 -9.31 -3.48 -16.16
CA ALA A 40 -9.00 -2.16 -15.61
C ALA A 40 -8.22 -2.25 -14.29
N VAL A 41 -8.69 -3.06 -13.35
CA VAL A 41 -8.03 -3.31 -12.06
C VAL A 41 -6.70 -4.01 -12.25
N GLY A 42 -6.64 -5.02 -13.12
CA GLY A 42 -5.42 -5.77 -13.42
C GLY A 42 -4.33 -4.88 -13.99
N LEU A 43 -4.66 -3.99 -14.93
CA LEU A 43 -3.71 -3.01 -15.47
C LEU A 43 -3.23 -2.04 -14.37
N GLY A 44 -4.12 -1.58 -13.50
CA GLY A 44 -3.77 -0.71 -12.37
C GLY A 44 -2.80 -1.36 -11.39
N VAL A 45 -3.03 -2.63 -11.03
CA VAL A 45 -2.14 -3.40 -10.14
C VAL A 45 -0.78 -3.62 -10.79
N VAL A 46 -0.75 -3.96 -12.09
CA VAL A 46 0.51 -4.14 -12.82
C VAL A 46 1.31 -2.84 -12.83
N VAL A 47 0.70 -1.72 -13.20
CA VAL A 47 1.40 -0.41 -13.27
C VAL A 47 1.90 0.03 -11.90
N MET A 48 1.06 -0.04 -10.86
CA MET A 48 1.47 0.35 -9.50
C MET A 48 2.58 -0.57 -8.95
N GLY A 49 2.52 -1.86 -9.23
CA GLY A 49 3.56 -2.81 -8.87
C GLY A 49 4.88 -2.55 -9.60
N PHE A 50 4.81 -2.26 -10.90
CA PHE A 50 5.99 -1.98 -11.72
C PHE A 50 6.69 -0.69 -11.28
N ILE A 51 5.93 0.38 -11.05
CA ILE A 51 6.48 1.65 -10.54
C ILE A 51 7.15 1.44 -9.18
N GLY A 52 6.52 0.70 -8.26
CA GLY A 52 7.11 0.39 -6.96
C GLY A 52 8.42 -0.41 -7.06
N TYR A 53 8.51 -1.34 -8.01
CA TYR A 53 9.73 -2.11 -8.27
C TYR A 53 10.87 -1.23 -8.78
N PHE A 54 10.59 -0.34 -9.74
CA PHE A 54 11.60 0.58 -10.28
C PHE A 54 12.11 1.59 -9.25
N VAL A 55 11.21 2.18 -8.45
CA VAL A 55 11.60 3.09 -7.37
C VAL A 55 12.51 2.38 -6.38
N LYS A 56 12.20 1.13 -6.03
CA LYS A 56 13.03 0.32 -5.11
C LYS A 56 14.37 -0.06 -5.74
N LEU A 57 14.41 -0.40 -7.03
CA LEU A 57 15.63 -0.70 -7.77
C LEU A 57 16.59 0.48 -7.85
N ILE A 58 16.10 1.69 -8.14
CA ILE A 58 16.93 2.90 -8.28
C ILE A 58 17.44 3.37 -6.91
N HIS A 59 16.69 3.13 -5.83
CA HIS A 59 17.11 3.58 -4.50
C HIS A 59 18.28 2.78 -3.89
N ILE A 60 18.45 1.49 -4.22
CA ILE A 60 19.56 0.64 -3.75
C ILE A 60 20.95 1.19 -4.18
N PRO A 61 21.22 1.46 -5.47
CA PRO A 61 22.51 1.99 -5.92
C PRO A 61 22.73 3.43 -5.42
N LEU A 62 21.67 4.25 -5.34
CA LEU A 62 21.78 5.61 -4.81
C LEU A 62 22.13 5.63 -3.31
N ARG A 63 21.63 4.68 -2.51
CA ARG A 63 22.02 4.55 -1.11
C ARG A 63 23.49 4.16 -0.96
N HIS A 64 24.00 3.29 -1.82
CA HIS A 64 25.41 2.88 -1.82
C HIS A 64 26.36 4.02 -2.21
N ILE A 65 26.04 4.79 -3.26
CA ILE A 65 26.86 5.94 -3.70
C ILE A 65 26.88 7.07 -2.66
N ARG A 66 25.74 7.33 -1.99
CA ARG A 66 25.62 8.41 -1.01
C ARG A 66 26.45 8.12 0.25
N ILE A 67 26.50 6.86 0.68
CA ILE A 67 27.32 6.41 1.83
C ILE A 67 28.81 6.51 1.53
N ILE A 68 29.25 6.15 0.32
CA ILE A 68 30.67 6.25 -0.04
C ILE A 68 31.13 7.71 -0.15
N VAL A 69 30.29 8.58 -0.71
CA VAL A 69 30.54 10.03 -0.77
C VAL A 69 30.57 10.64 0.63
N ILE A 70 29.61 10.32 1.50
CA ILE A 70 29.59 10.85 2.88
C ILE A 70 30.69 10.29 3.78
N HIS A 71 31.34 9.17 3.44
CA HIS A 71 32.45 8.62 4.23
C HIS A 71 33.85 8.99 3.67
N ILE A 72 33.98 9.21 2.35
CA ILE A 72 35.23 9.70 1.71
C ILE A 72 35.32 11.23 1.68
N PHE A 73 34.20 11.95 1.54
CA PHE A 73 34.14 13.42 1.50
C PHE A 73 33.96 14.19 2.83
N PRO A 74 33.64 13.59 4.01
CA PRO A 74 33.46 14.34 5.23
C PRO A 74 34.76 14.92 5.82
N PRO A 75 36.01 14.43 5.59
CA PRO A 75 37.17 15.13 6.13
C PRO A 75 37.43 16.49 5.44
N ALA A 76 36.79 16.75 4.28
CA ALA A 76 36.95 18.01 3.56
C ALA A 76 35.93 19.10 3.97
N LEU A 77 34.72 18.74 4.42
CA LEU A 77 33.64 19.70 4.66
C LEU A 77 33.58 20.23 6.10
N SER A 78 34.15 19.53 7.09
CA SER A 78 34.23 20.05 8.48
C SER A 78 35.14 21.27 8.60
N ASN A 79 36.10 21.45 7.68
CA ASN A 79 37.02 22.59 7.68
C ASN A 79 36.49 23.80 6.90
N LEU A 80 35.46 23.65 6.07
CA LEU A 80 34.89 24.76 5.27
C LEU A 80 33.67 25.41 5.93
N HIS A 81 32.94 24.70 6.78
CA HIS A 81 31.80 25.27 7.53
C HIS A 81 32.24 26.11 8.74
N VAL A 82 33.48 25.94 9.24
CA VAL A 82 34.04 26.76 10.33
C VAL A 82 34.61 28.10 9.82
N THR A 83 35.00 28.19 8.55
CA THR A 83 35.56 29.43 7.98
C THR A 83 34.50 30.40 7.42
N ALA A 84 33.26 29.96 7.21
CA ALA A 84 32.20 30.80 6.65
C ALA A 84 31.39 31.60 7.70
N ASP A 85 31.50 31.27 9.00
CA ASP A 85 30.79 31.96 10.10
C ASP A 85 31.57 33.13 10.71
N SER A 86 32.79 33.43 10.22
CA SER A 86 33.63 34.53 10.74
C SER A 86 33.78 35.72 9.79
N THR A 87 32.99 35.78 8.73
CA THR A 87 33.06 36.87 7.73
C THR A 87 31.70 37.49 7.45
N HIS A 88 31.03 38.00 8.48
CA HIS A 88 30.10 39.11 8.30
C HIS A 88 30.20 40.04 9.53
N PRO A 89 30.66 41.30 9.36
CA PRO A 89 30.66 42.32 10.42
C PRO A 89 29.25 42.86 10.70
#